data_AF-A0A447TFX0-F1
#
_entry.id   AF-A0A447TFX0-F1
#
_cell.length_a   1.000
_cell.length_b   1.000
_cell.length_c   1.000
_cell.angle_alpha   90.00
_cell.angle_beta   90.00
_cell.angle_gamma   90.00
#
_symmetry.space_group_name_H-M   'P 1'
#
loop_
_entity.id
_entity.type
_entity.pdbx_description
1 polymer ?
#
loop_
_entity_poly.entity_id
_entity_poly.type
_entity_poly.pdbx_seq_one_letter_code
_entity_poly.pdbx_strand_id
1 'polypeptide(L)'
;MTDILRDIPDQIESERLILRSPMPGDGAALYAAVCASLEPLRAFPASMLWAMQEPSVDISETFCRQSRVDYLARKGCPCCCS
;
A
#
# COMPACT_ATOMS: atom_id res chain seq x y z
N MET A 1 -18.47 -7.15 17.11
CA MET A 1 -17.16 -7.77 17.43
C MET A 1 -16.11 -6.68 17.23
N THR A 2 -15.24 -6.43 18.20
CA THR A 2 -14.24 -5.35 18.11
C THR A 2 -13.10 -5.78 17.19
N ASP A 3 -12.75 -4.96 16.19
CA ASP A 3 -11.78 -5.32 15.14
C ASP A 3 -10.38 -5.64 15.66
N ILE A 4 -9.99 -5.04 16.80
CA ILE A 4 -8.70 -5.27 17.45
C ILE A 4 -8.50 -6.69 17.95
N LEU A 5 -9.58 -7.44 18.18
CA LEU A 5 -9.53 -8.80 18.72
C LEU A 5 -9.41 -9.87 17.61
N ARG A 6 -9.38 -9.48 16.33
CA ARG A 6 -9.22 -10.44 15.24
C ARG A 6 -7.78 -10.90 15.13
N ASP A 7 -7.57 -12.21 15.19
CA ASP A 7 -6.25 -12.80 14.97
C ASP A 7 -5.99 -12.89 13.45
N ILE A 8 -5.18 -11.97 12.94
CA ILE A 8 -4.81 -11.89 11.53
C ILE A 8 -3.28 -11.92 11.49
N PRO A 9 -2.67 -12.81 10.69
CA PRO A 9 -1.22 -12.87 10.59
C PRO A 9 -0.65 -11.60 9.95
N ASP A 10 0.52 -11.14 10.41
CA ASP A 10 1.25 -10.00 9.82
C ASP A 10 1.73 -10.28 8.39
N GLN A 11 1.92 -11.56 8.05
CA GLN A 11 2.46 -12.01 6.76
C GLN A 11 1.84 -13.34 6.37
N ILE A 12 1.51 -13.48 5.09
CA ILE A 12 1.07 -14.72 4.46
C ILE A 12 2.09 -15.06 3.37
N GLU A 13 2.63 -16.26 3.43
CA GLU A 13 3.63 -16.73 2.47
C GLU A 13 3.02 -17.81 1.57
N SER A 14 3.47 -17.81 0.31
CA SER A 14 3.20 -18.84 -0.68
C SER A 14 4.50 -19.18 -1.39
N GLU A 15 4.47 -20.17 -2.28
CA GLU A 15 5.67 -20.60 -3.03
C GLU A 15 6.36 -19.45 -3.79
N ARG A 16 5.61 -18.44 -4.25
CA ARG A 16 6.13 -17.36 -5.12
C ARG A 16 5.90 -15.95 -4.59
N LEU A 17 5.11 -15.79 -3.53
CA LEU A 17 4.67 -14.48 -3.07
C LEU A 17 4.60 -14.41 -1.55
N ILE A 18 5.05 -13.27 -1.04
CA ILE A 18 4.87 -12.86 0.34
C ILE A 18 3.88 -11.69 0.35
N LEU A 19 2.75 -11.86 1.03
CA LEU A 19 1.77 -10.81 1.25
C LEU A 19 1.91 -10.30 2.69
N ARG A 20 2.27 -9.03 2.84
CA ARG A 20 2.42 -8.35 4.14
C ARG A 20 2.02 -6.88 4.05
N SER A 21 1.78 -6.25 5.20
CA SER A 21 1.70 -4.79 5.28
C SER A 21 3.03 -4.14 4.86
N PRO A 22 3.02 -2.95 4.24
CA PRO A 22 4.24 -2.18 3.98
C PRO A 22 5.02 -1.93 5.27
N MET A 23 6.34 -1.92 5.18
CA MET A 23 7.26 -1.62 6.27
C MET A 23 8.04 -0.33 5.98
N PRO A 24 8.53 0.38 7.02
CA PRO A 24 9.46 1.47 6.83
C PRO A 24 10.70 1.02 6.03
N GLY A 25 11.08 1.78 5.00
CA GLY A 25 12.15 1.43 4.08
C GLY A 25 11.68 0.78 2.78
N ASP A 26 10.42 0.33 2.68
CA ASP A 26 9.85 -0.17 1.42
C ASP A 26 9.58 0.97 0.40
N GLY A 27 9.67 2.25 0.81
CA GLY A 27 9.28 3.39 -0.01
C GLY A 27 10.00 3.49 -1.35
N ALA A 28 11.30 3.20 -1.41
CA ALA A 28 12.06 3.22 -2.67
C ALA A 28 11.63 2.10 -3.64
N ALA A 29 11.36 0.91 -3.12
CA ALA A 29 10.87 -0.22 -3.90
C ALA A 29 9.44 0.02 -4.41
N LEU A 30 8.59 0.60 -3.55
CA LEU A 30 7.23 1.00 -3.91
C LEU A 30 7.25 2.07 -5.00
N TYR A 31 8.05 3.12 -4.84
CA TYR A 31 8.22 4.17 -5.84
C TYR A 31 8.62 3.59 -7.20
N ALA A 32 9.65 2.75 -7.23
CA ALA A 32 10.12 2.12 -8.47
C ALA A 32 9.03 1.26 -9.14
N ALA A 33 8.29 0.47 -8.35
CA ALA A 33 7.19 -0.34 -8.86
C ALA A 33 6.04 0.50 -9.42
N VAL A 34 5.69 1.60 -8.74
CA VAL A 34 4.67 2.55 -9.21
C VAL A 34 5.11 3.23 -10.49
N CYS A 35 6.32 3.78 -10.56
CA CYS A 35 6.82 4.44 -11.77
C CYS A 35 6.90 3.48 -12.96
N ALA A 36 7.32 2.23 -12.74
CA ALA A 36 7.35 1.20 -13.79
C ALA A 36 5.96 0.83 -14.33
N SER A 37 4.90 1.06 -13.56
CA SER A 37 3.51 0.73 -13.92
C SER A 37 2.62 1.97 -14.08
N LEU A 38 3.15 3.18 -13.99
CA LEU A 38 2.36 4.41 -13.90
C LEU A 38 1.51 4.66 -15.16
N GLU A 39 2.10 4.41 -16.32
CA GLU A 39 1.44 4.63 -17.62
C GLU A 39 0.17 3.78 -17.79
N PRO A 40 0.19 2.44 -17.61
CA PRO A 40 -1.05 1.66 -17.67
C PRO A 40 -2.04 1.98 -16.54
N LEU A 41 -1.57 2.43 -15.37
CA LEU A 41 -2.45 2.81 -14.25
C LEU A 41 -3.28 4.08 -14.55
N ARG A 42 -2.73 5.02 -15.33
CA ARG A 42 -3.43 6.24 -15.76
C ARG A 42 -4.64 5.98 -16.66
N ALA A 43 -4.78 4.77 -17.21
CA ALA A 43 -5.96 4.37 -17.97
C ALA A 43 -7.23 4.27 -17.10
N PHE A 44 -7.09 4.28 -15.77
CA PHE A 44 -8.19 4.12 -14.81
C PHE A 44 -8.36 5.34 -13.88
N PRO A 45 -8.56 6.55 -14.41
CA PRO A 45 -8.59 7.77 -13.60
C PRO A 45 -9.76 7.83 -12.60
N ALA A 46 -10.85 7.09 -12.85
CA ALA A 46 -12.01 7.04 -11.96
C ALA A 46 -11.75 6.24 -10.66
N SER A 47 -10.85 5.25 -10.70
CA SER A 47 -10.53 4.38 -9.55
C SER A 47 -9.13 4.59 -8.99
N MET A 48 -8.22 5.17 -9.78
CA MET A 48 -6.81 5.38 -9.44
C MET A 48 -6.40 6.84 -9.58
N LEU A 49 -7.18 7.77 -8.98
CA LEU A 49 -6.90 9.21 -9.01
C LEU A 49 -5.47 9.57 -8.57
N TRP A 50 -4.91 8.80 -7.63
CA TRP A 50 -3.54 8.96 -7.14
C TRP A 50 -2.47 8.75 -8.22
N ALA A 51 -2.76 7.97 -9.26
CA ALA A 51 -1.82 7.65 -10.35
C ALA A 51 -1.71 8.76 -11.40
N MET A 52 -2.54 9.81 -11.31
CA MET A 52 -2.52 10.94 -12.24
C MET A 52 -1.29 11.82 -12.07
N GLN A 53 -0.65 11.77 -10.91
CA GLN A 53 0.61 12.45 -10.63
C GLN A 53 1.69 11.43 -10.33
N GLU A 54 2.90 11.67 -10.82
CA GLU A 54 4.04 10.85 -10.44
C GLU A 54 4.38 11.11 -8.96
N PRO A 55 4.44 10.07 -8.12
CA PRO A 55 4.81 10.24 -6.72
C PRO A 55 6.29 10.60 -6.59
N SER A 56 6.70 11.08 -5.41
CA SER A 56 8.11 11.15 -5.03
C SER A 56 8.47 9.98 -4.11
N VAL A 57 9.78 9.69 -3.98
CA VAL A 57 10.28 8.67 -3.04
C VAL A 57 9.82 8.96 -1.60
N ASP A 58 9.85 10.23 -1.18
CA ASP A 58 9.39 10.65 0.15
C ASP A 58 7.89 10.40 0.36
N ILE A 59 7.07 10.65 -0.67
CA ILE A 59 5.62 10.38 -0.61
C ILE A 59 5.38 8.87 -0.51
N SER A 60 6.10 8.06 -1.29
CA SER A 60 6.01 6.61 -1.23
C SER A 60 6.43 6.04 0.14
N GLU A 61 7.52 6.54 0.72
CA GLU A 61 7.95 6.15 2.07
C GLU A 61 6.95 6.58 3.15
N THR A 62 6.39 7.79 3.03
CA THR A 62 5.33 8.28 3.92
C THR A 62 4.10 7.37 3.85
N PHE A 63 3.69 6.96 2.64
CA PHE A 63 2.60 6.02 2.43
C PHE A 63 2.87 4.66 3.08
N CYS A 64 4.09 4.11 2.96
CA CYS A 64 4.46 2.86 3.61
C CYS A 64 4.35 2.95 5.13
N ARG A 65 4.87 4.02 5.73
CA ARG A 65 4.81 4.25 7.18
C ARG A 65 3.39 4.41 7.68
N GLN A 66 2.58 5.21 6.98
CA GLN A 66 1.18 5.43 7.34
C GLN A 66 0.36 4.14 7.21
N SER A 67 0.56 3.39 6.12
CA SER A 67 -0.10 2.09 5.91
C SER A 67 0.24 1.08 7.00
N ARG A 68 1.49 1.07 7.51
CA ARG A 68 1.88 0.22 8.64
C ARG A 68 1.13 0.60 9.91
N VAL A 69 1.02 1.90 10.20
CA VAL A 69 0.28 2.41 11.37
C VAL A 69 -1.20 2.04 11.26
N ASP A 70 -1.80 2.21 10.09
CA ASP A 70 -3.22 1.91 9.87
C ASP A 70 -3.50 0.41 9.99
N TYR A 71 -2.60 -0.45 9.48
CA TYR A 71 -2.67 -1.89 9.68
C TYR A 71 -2.61 -2.26 11.17
N LEU A 72 -1.66 -1.73 11.93
CA LEU A 72 -1.54 -1.98 13.37
C LEU A 72 -2.75 -1.47 14.15
N ALA A 73 -3.31 -0.34 13.75
CA ALA A 73 -4.52 0.24 14.32
C ALA A 73 -5.82 -0.48 13.88
N ARG A 74 -5.72 -1.52 13.04
CA ARG A 74 -6.84 -2.25 12.44
C ARG A 74 -7.82 -1.34 11.70
N LYS A 75 -7.30 -0.33 11.02
CA LYS A 75 -8.04 0.55 10.11
C LYS A 75 -8.07 -0.04 8.70
N GLY A 76 -9.06 0.34 7.91
CA GLY A 76 -9.18 -0.10 6.51
C GLY A 76 -8.04 0.43 5.62
N CYS A 77 -7.79 -0.22 4.47
CA CYS A 77 -6.82 0.30 3.49
C CYS A 77 -7.30 1.66 2.98
N PRO A 78 -6.47 2.72 3.07
CA PRO A 78 -6.80 4.04 2.50
C PRO A 78 -7.10 3.97 0.99
N CYS A 79 -6.54 2.97 0.31
CA CYS A 79 -6.64 2.73 -1.12
C CYS A 79 -8.00 2.20 -1.60
N CYS A 80 -8.83 1.64 -0.70
CA CYS A 80 -10.07 0.95 -1.05
C CYS A 80 -11.34 1.63 -0.51
N CYS A 81 -11.21 2.83 0.08
CA CYS A 81 -12.37 3.60 0.52
C CYS A 81 -12.90 4.44 -0.66
N SER A 82 -13.72 3.81 -1.49
CA SER A 82 -14.74 4.48 -2.33
C SER A 82 -16.09 4.45 -1.63
#